data_AF-A0A1M6ZWZ0-F1
#
_entry.id   AF-A0A1M6ZWZ0-F1
#
_cell.length_a   1.000
_cell.length_b   1.000
_cell.length_c   1.000
_cell.angle_alpha   90.00
_cell.angle_beta   90.00
_cell.angle_gamma   90.00
#
_symmetry.space_group_name_H-M   'P 1'
#
loop_
_entity.id
_entity.type
_entity.pdbx_description
1 polymer ?
#
loop_
_entity_poly.entity_id
_entity_poly.type
_entity_poly.pdbx_seq_one_letter_code
_entity_poly.pdbx_strand_id
1 'polypeptide(L)'
;MATLSNTTQSNKTLSNTTQKSATQKSTTPSKTRTSFYRRLYVAHLIDQGIASVPDLMKATGMPRRTAQDTLAALEELHIDCRFIAEPGQRHNIGHYAIEGWGPIDPRWIAEHAQQLREALGYPAIGSSDPDQ
;
A
#
# COMPACT_ATOMS: atom_id res chain seq x y z
N MET A 1 -16.66 19.84 -58.56
CA MET A 1 -15.99 20.10 -57.27
C MET A 1 -16.88 19.53 -56.18
N ALA A 2 -16.43 18.46 -55.52
CA ALA A 2 -17.23 17.65 -54.62
C ALA A 2 -17.24 18.23 -53.20
N THR A 3 -18.43 18.41 -52.63
CA THR A 3 -18.61 18.65 -51.19
C THR A 3 -19.15 17.35 -50.60
N LEU A 4 -18.28 16.58 -49.96
CA LEU A 4 -18.64 15.34 -49.27
C LEU A 4 -19.03 15.67 -47.81
N SER A 5 -20.28 15.39 -47.49
CA SER A 5 -20.82 15.37 -46.13
C SER A 5 -20.31 14.13 -45.39
N ASN A 6 -19.68 14.31 -44.22
CA ASN A 6 -19.45 13.22 -43.27
C ASN A 6 -20.39 13.37 -42.07
N THR A 7 -21.44 12.57 -42.07
CA THR A 7 -22.16 12.09 -40.88
C THR A 7 -21.54 10.76 -40.46
N THR A 8 -21.60 10.43 -39.16
CA THR A 8 -21.31 9.14 -38.46
C THR A 8 -20.22 9.35 -37.39
N GLN A 9 -20.35 9.00 -36.11
CA GLN A 9 -20.90 7.76 -35.54
C GLN A 9 -21.29 7.93 -34.06
N SER A 10 -22.32 7.20 -33.67
CA SER A 10 -22.77 6.94 -32.30
C SER A 10 -21.67 6.35 -31.42
N ASN A 11 -21.46 6.92 -30.23
CA ASN A 11 -20.79 6.19 -29.15
C ASN A 11 -21.83 5.49 -28.28
N LYS A 12 -21.89 4.19 -28.55
CA LYS A 12 -22.65 3.12 -27.89
C LYS A 12 -22.31 3.07 -26.40
N THR A 13 -23.35 3.13 -25.59
CA THR A 13 -23.36 2.76 -24.17
C THR A 13 -22.67 1.41 -23.97
N LEU A 14 -21.51 1.39 -23.33
CA LEU A 14 -20.92 0.18 -22.77
C LEU A 14 -21.37 0.10 -21.31
N SER A 15 -22.39 -0.71 -21.11
CA SER A 15 -22.82 -1.26 -19.84
C SER A 15 -21.65 -1.93 -19.13
N ASN A 16 -21.23 -1.40 -17.98
CA ASN A 16 -20.33 -2.12 -17.08
C ASN A 16 -21.10 -3.27 -16.45
N THR A 17 -20.74 -4.47 -16.91
CA THR A 17 -21.10 -5.78 -16.37
C THR A 17 -20.78 -5.86 -14.89
N THR A 18 -21.83 -6.16 -14.13
CA THR A 18 -21.83 -6.69 -12.76
C THR A 18 -20.65 -7.64 -12.50
N GLN A 19 -19.67 -7.19 -11.73
CA GLN A 19 -18.71 -8.09 -11.10
C GLN A 19 -19.37 -8.72 -9.87
N LYS A 20 -19.70 -10.00 -10.04
CA LYS A 20 -20.25 -10.90 -9.04
C LYS A 20 -19.16 -11.16 -7.99
N SER A 21 -19.28 -10.53 -6.83
CA SER A 21 -18.40 -10.77 -5.68
C SER A 21 -18.55 -12.22 -5.21
N ALA A 22 -17.63 -13.09 -5.64
CA ALA A 22 -17.47 -14.40 -5.05
C ALA A 22 -16.84 -14.21 -3.66
N THR A 23 -17.60 -14.55 -2.63
CA THR A 23 -17.19 -14.57 -1.23
C THR A 23 -15.89 -15.38 -1.09
N GLN A 24 -14.75 -14.71 -0.90
CA GLN A 24 -13.48 -15.38 -0.65
C GLN A 24 -13.45 -15.91 0.79
N LYS A 25 -13.30 -17.23 0.92
CA LYS A 25 -13.11 -17.92 2.20
C LYS A 25 -11.84 -17.38 2.88
N SER A 26 -11.98 -16.84 4.09
CA SER A 26 -10.88 -16.26 4.89
C SER A 26 -9.94 -17.35 5.42
N THR A 27 -9.08 -17.88 4.56
CA THR A 27 -7.98 -18.75 4.98
C THR A 27 -6.86 -17.89 5.52
N THR A 28 -6.44 -18.11 6.77
CA THR A 28 -5.30 -17.44 7.37
C THR A 28 -4.05 -17.63 6.49
N PRO A 29 -3.34 -16.55 6.10
CA PRO A 29 -2.16 -16.68 5.26
C PRO A 29 -1.03 -17.45 5.96
N SER A 30 -0.21 -18.16 5.19
CA SER A 30 1.02 -18.78 5.70
C SER A 30 2.01 -17.72 6.17
N LYS A 31 2.95 -18.08 7.05
CA LYS A 31 3.98 -17.15 7.56
C LYS A 31 4.74 -16.42 6.44
N THR A 32 5.13 -17.14 5.39
CA THR A 32 5.81 -16.56 4.22
C THR A 32 4.93 -15.54 3.51
N ARG A 33 3.65 -15.86 3.29
CA ARG A 33 2.70 -14.95 2.65
C ARG A 33 2.40 -13.73 3.51
N THR A 34 2.26 -13.90 4.82
CA THR A 34 2.09 -12.80 5.79
C THR A 34 3.30 -11.86 5.77
N SER A 35 4.52 -12.39 5.76
CA SER A 35 5.74 -11.57 5.66
C SER A 35 5.80 -10.78 4.35
N PHE A 36 5.48 -11.43 3.23
CA PHE A 36 5.42 -10.76 1.93
C PHE A 36 4.37 -9.63 1.91
N TYR A 37 3.14 -9.91 2.32
CA TYR A 37 2.06 -8.90 2.38
C TYR A 37 2.39 -7.74 3.30
N ARG A 38 3.02 -8.01 4.44
CA ARG A 38 3.41 -6.96 5.37
C ARG A 38 4.40 -5.99 4.75
N ARG A 39 5.40 -6.50 4.02
CA ARG A 39 6.40 -5.65 3.34
C ARG A 39 5.76 -4.78 2.26
N LEU A 40 4.87 -5.35 1.43
CA LEU A 40 4.13 -4.57 0.44
C LEU A 40 3.28 -3.46 1.09
N TYR A 41 2.55 -3.82 2.14
CA TYR A 41 1.69 -2.88 2.84
C TYR A 41 2.49 -1.77 3.54
N VAL A 42 3.58 -2.10 4.23
CA VAL A 42 4.44 -1.10 4.88
C VAL A 42 5.08 -0.15 3.86
N ALA A 43 5.56 -0.64 2.72
CA ALA A 43 6.08 0.23 1.66
C ALA A 43 4.99 1.20 1.15
N HIS A 44 3.76 0.72 0.98
CA HIS A 44 2.62 1.57 0.62
C HIS A 44 2.32 2.62 1.69
N LEU A 45 2.34 2.27 2.98
CA LEU A 45 2.12 3.24 4.06
C LEU A 45 3.16 4.36 4.05
N ILE A 46 4.44 4.03 3.81
CA ILE A 46 5.53 5.01 3.72
C ILE A 46 5.30 5.96 2.55
N ASP A 47 4.94 5.43 1.38
CA ASP A 47 4.61 6.22 0.18
C ASP A 47 3.41 7.15 0.39
N GLN A 48 2.50 6.81 1.30
CA GLN A 48 1.39 7.66 1.74
C GLN A 48 1.73 8.61 2.91
N GLY A 49 2.99 8.65 3.36
CA GLY A 49 3.48 9.55 4.41
C GLY A 49 3.47 8.99 5.83
N ILE A 50 3.04 7.74 6.05
CA ILE A 50 3.17 7.03 7.33
C ILE A 50 4.59 6.44 7.37
N ALA A 51 5.53 7.33 7.68
CA ALA A 51 6.93 7.16 7.34
C ALA A 51 7.85 7.10 8.56
N SER A 52 7.33 6.85 9.76
CA SER A 52 8.16 6.67 10.96
C SER A 52 7.81 5.36 11.66
N VAL A 53 8.75 4.80 12.44
CA VAL A 53 8.49 3.58 13.22
C VAL A 53 7.27 3.76 14.15
N PRO A 54 7.14 4.86 14.92
CA PRO A 54 5.94 5.11 15.71
C PRO A 54 4.64 5.16 14.89
N ASP A 55 4.65 5.83 13.72
CA ASP A 55 3.45 5.95 12.89
C ASP A 55 3.05 4.61 12.28
N LEU A 56 4.02 3.82 11.83
CA LEU A 56 3.78 2.45 11.35
C LEU A 56 3.20 1.55 12.44
N MET A 57 3.71 1.65 13.67
CA MET A 57 3.15 0.92 14.81
C MET A 57 1.71 1.33 15.06
N LYS A 58 1.40 2.64 15.07
CA LYS A 58 0.04 3.16 15.24
C LYS A 58 -0.90 2.68 14.13
N ALA A 59 -0.44 2.69 12.88
CA ALA A 59 -1.26 2.32 11.72
C ALA A 59 -1.50 0.81 11.57
N THR A 60 -0.64 -0.04 12.14
CA THR A 60 -0.70 -1.50 11.94
C THR A 60 -0.96 -2.28 13.22
N GLY A 61 -0.76 -1.69 14.40
CA GLY A 61 -0.78 -2.38 15.69
C GLY A 61 0.41 -3.33 15.92
N MET A 62 1.39 -3.38 15.01
CA MET A 62 2.54 -4.27 15.16
C MET A 62 3.54 -3.74 16.21
N PRO A 63 4.28 -4.62 16.92
CA PRO A 63 5.29 -4.18 17.87
C PRO A 63 6.50 -3.55 17.15
N ARG A 64 7.22 -2.67 17.85
CA ARG A 64 8.36 -1.92 17.31
C ARG A 64 9.37 -2.78 16.56
N ARG A 65 9.73 -3.94 17.13
CA ARG A 65 10.69 -4.86 16.53
C ARG A 65 10.21 -5.37 15.16
N THR A 66 8.92 -5.72 15.05
CA THR A 66 8.33 -6.14 13.77
C THR A 66 8.31 -5.03 12.73
N ALA A 67 8.04 -3.79 13.13
CA ALA A 67 8.11 -2.64 12.24
C ALA A 67 9.53 -2.45 11.66
N GLN A 68 10.53 -2.48 12.55
CA GLN A 68 11.95 -2.34 12.17
C GLN A 68 12.43 -3.51 11.30
N ASP A 69 12.10 -4.75 11.66
CA ASP A 69 12.46 -5.94 10.87
C ASP A 69 11.80 -5.90 9.48
N THR A 70 10.57 -5.38 9.38
CA THR A 70 9.88 -5.23 8.08
C THR A 70 10.56 -4.19 7.20
N LEU A 71 10.93 -3.03 7.77
CA LEU A 71 11.64 -1.96 7.06
C LEU A 71 12.98 -2.47 6.51
N ALA A 72 13.76 -3.17 7.33
CA ALA A 72 15.02 -3.76 6.91
C ALA A 72 14.83 -4.79 5.78
N ALA A 73 13.76 -5.59 5.83
CA ALA A 73 13.49 -6.63 4.84
C ALA A 73 12.86 -6.12 3.52
N LEU A 74 12.67 -4.81 3.33
CA LEU A 74 12.18 -4.24 2.07
C LEU A 74 13.20 -4.40 0.93
N GLU A 75 14.49 -4.33 1.25
CA GLU A 75 15.57 -4.49 0.26
C GLU A 75 15.58 -5.88 -0.39
N GLU A 76 15.12 -6.91 0.32
CA GLU A 76 14.99 -8.28 -0.22
C GLU A 76 13.96 -8.37 -1.36
N LEU A 77 13.02 -7.41 -1.44
CA LEU A 77 12.08 -7.27 -2.56
C LEU A 77 12.58 -6.27 -3.61
N HIS A 78 13.80 -5.75 -3.45
CA HIS A 78 14.38 -4.63 -4.21
C HIS A 78 13.54 -3.35 -4.13
N ILE A 79 12.86 -3.11 -3.01
CA ILE A 79 12.24 -1.81 -2.71
C ILE A 79 13.30 -0.94 -2.02
N ASP A 80 13.72 0.15 -2.67
CA ASP A 80 14.68 1.12 -2.13
C ASP A 80 13.98 2.05 -1.14
N CYS A 81 14.04 1.68 0.13
CA CYS A 81 13.49 2.44 1.25
C CYS A 81 14.62 3.08 2.04
N ARG A 82 14.67 4.41 2.10
CA ARG A 82 15.74 5.17 2.76
C ARG A 82 15.23 5.94 3.95
N PHE A 83 16.06 6.07 4.97
CA PHE A 83 15.80 6.98 6.09
C PHE A 83 16.41 8.35 5.79
N ILE A 84 15.56 9.37 5.76
CA ILE A 84 15.91 10.78 5.57
C ILE A 84 15.91 11.43 6.94
N ALA A 85 17.10 11.79 7.44
CA ALA A 85 17.25 12.51 8.70
C ALA A 85 16.77 13.96 8.54
N GLU A 86 16.07 14.48 9.54
CA GLU A 86 15.70 15.90 9.56
C GLU A 86 16.94 16.78 9.82
N PRO A 87 17.17 17.83 9.01
CA PRO A 87 18.31 18.72 9.19
C PRO A 87 18.35 19.34 10.60
N GLY A 88 19.51 19.26 11.27
CA GLY A 88 19.75 19.92 12.54
C GLY A 88 19.15 19.24 13.79
N GLN A 89 18.49 18.09 13.63
CA GLN A 89 17.97 17.31 14.76
C GLN A 89 18.98 16.27 15.27
N ARG A 90 18.78 15.81 16.51
CA ARG A 90 19.56 14.70 17.09
C ARG A 90 19.47 13.45 16.20
N HIS A 91 20.47 12.58 16.31
CA HIS A 91 20.47 11.26 15.67
C HIS A 91 19.12 10.56 15.87
N ASN A 92 18.57 9.98 14.79
CA ASN A 92 17.32 9.21 14.74
C ASN A 92 15.99 10.01 14.64
N ILE A 93 16.02 11.32 14.39
CA ILE A 93 14.82 12.08 14.00
C ILE A 93 14.80 12.22 12.48
N GLY A 94 13.73 11.74 11.85
CA GLY A 94 13.62 11.64 10.41
C GLY A 94 12.45 10.75 10.00
N HIS A 95 12.33 10.52 8.70
CA HIS A 95 11.28 9.72 8.09
C HIS A 95 11.84 8.79 7.02
N TYR A 96 11.12 7.72 6.72
CA TYR A 96 11.41 6.81 5.63
C TYR A 96 10.80 7.35 4.33
N ALA A 97 11.46 7.11 3.21
CA ALA A 97 10.94 7.41 1.88
C ALA A 97 11.20 6.22 0.95
N ILE A 98 10.26 5.94 0.05
CA ILE A 98 10.45 4.97 -1.02
C ILE A 98 11.03 5.71 -2.22
N GLU A 99 12.31 5.49 -2.51
CA GLU A 99 13.01 6.08 -3.66
C GLU A 99 12.80 5.26 -4.94
N GLY A 100 12.49 3.97 -4.79
CA GLY A 100 12.27 3.07 -5.90
C GLY A 100 11.56 1.79 -5.48
N TRP A 101 10.67 1.31 -6.35
CA TRP A 101 9.89 0.10 -6.11
C TRP A 101 10.51 -1.17 -6.72
N GLY A 102 11.60 -1.03 -7.47
CA GLY A 102 12.27 -2.13 -8.16
C GLY A 102 11.29 -2.90 -9.06
N PRO A 103 11.15 -4.23 -8.91
CA PRO A 103 10.25 -5.05 -9.73
C PRO A 103 8.77 -5.00 -9.30
N ILE A 104 8.46 -4.28 -8.21
CA ILE A 104 7.11 -4.24 -7.63
C ILE A 104 6.31 -3.08 -8.23
N ASP A 105 5.04 -3.31 -8.60
CA ASP A 105 4.16 -2.23 -9.10
C ASP A 105 3.42 -1.54 -7.93
N PRO A 106 3.73 -0.28 -7.60
CA PRO A 106 3.04 0.44 -6.53
C PRO A 106 1.55 0.61 -6.76
N ARG A 107 1.11 0.69 -8.02
CA ARG A 107 -0.32 0.88 -8.36
C ARG A 107 -1.13 -0.35 -7.98
N TRP A 108 -0.60 -1.53 -8.28
CA TRP A 108 -1.23 -2.79 -7.86
C TRP A 108 -1.37 -2.84 -6.34
N ILE A 109 -0.36 -2.42 -5.58
CA ILE A 109 -0.43 -2.40 -4.12
C ILE A 109 -1.50 -1.42 -3.64
N ALA A 110 -1.55 -0.21 -4.19
CA ALA A 110 -2.55 0.79 -3.83
C ALA A 110 -3.99 0.28 -4.08
N GLU A 111 -4.24 -0.36 -5.23
CA GLU A 111 -5.53 -0.97 -5.56
C GLU A 111 -5.93 -2.10 -4.60
N HIS A 112 -4.95 -2.82 -4.04
CA HIS A 112 -5.18 -3.97 -3.16
C HIS A 112 -4.90 -3.66 -1.68
N ALA A 113 -4.61 -2.41 -1.32
CA ALA A 113 -4.14 -2.03 0.02
C ALA A 113 -5.14 -2.43 1.11
N GLN A 114 -6.45 -2.25 0.85
CA GLN A 114 -7.50 -2.67 1.77
C GLN A 114 -7.49 -4.19 1.99
N GLN A 115 -7.37 -4.99 0.94
CA GLN A 115 -7.33 -6.45 1.03
C GLN A 115 -6.08 -6.93 1.77
N LEU A 116 -4.92 -6.31 1.51
CA LEU A 116 -3.67 -6.62 2.22
C LEU A 116 -3.79 -6.34 3.72
N ARG A 117 -4.32 -5.16 4.09
CA ARG A 117 -4.60 -4.77 5.47
C ARG A 117 -5.48 -5.79 6.19
N GLU A 118 -6.59 -6.17 5.56
CA GLU A 118 -7.55 -7.15 6.11
C GLU A 118 -6.92 -8.53 6.27
N ALA A 119 -6.17 -9.00 5.27
CA ALA A 119 -5.47 -10.28 5.33
C ALA A 119 -4.38 -10.32 6.43
N LEU A 120 -3.82 -9.16 6.78
CA LEU A 120 -2.86 -9.00 7.86
C LEU A 120 -3.51 -8.78 9.23
N GLY A 121 -4.83 -8.55 9.28
CA GLY A 121 -5.55 -8.23 10.51
C GLY A 121 -5.21 -6.85 11.09
N TYR A 122 -4.80 -5.90 10.24
CA TYR A 122 -4.44 -4.55 10.67
C TYR A 122 -5.67 -3.63 10.83
N PRO A 123 -5.62 -2.67 11.77
CA PRO A 123 -6.72 -1.75 12.01
C PRO A 123 -7.00 -0.87 10.78
N ALA A 124 -8.21 -0.33 10.67
CA ALA A 124 -8.53 0.65 9.64
C ALA A 124 -7.82 1.97 9.95
N ILE A 125 -7.20 2.57 8.94
CA ILE A 125 -6.57 3.90 9.08
C ILE A 125 -7.71 4.92 9.07
N GLY A 126 -7.87 5.66 10.17
CA GLY A 126 -8.93 6.67 10.31
C GLY A 126 -10.06 6.31 11.28
N SER A 127 -10.10 5.09 11.84
CA SER A 127 -10.89 4.83 13.04
C SER A 127 -10.09 5.30 14.26
N SER A 128 -10.02 6.61 14.45
CA SER A 128 -9.82 7.16 15.79
C SER A 128 -11.04 6.76 16.61
N ASP A 129 -11.02 5.59 17.24
CA ASP A 129 -11.83 5.37 18.42
C ASP A 129 -11.16 6.15 19.55
N PRO A 130 -11.76 7.24 20.07
CA PRO A 130 -11.18 8.02 21.15
C PRO A 130 -11.31 7.34 22.52
N ASP A 131 -11.64 6.04 22.60
CA ASP A 131 -12.11 5.39 23.84
C ASP A 131 -11.41 4.04 24.13
N GLN A 132 -10.07 4.06 24.21
CA GLN A 132 -9.27 3.04 24.91
C GLN A 132 -8.28 3.67 25.88
#